data_AF-A0A151B7B0-F1
#
_entry.id   AF-A0A151B7B0-F1
#
_cell.length_a   1.000
_cell.length_b   1.000
_cell.length_c   1.000
_cell.angle_alpha   90.00
_cell.angle_beta   90.00
_cell.angle_gamma   90.00
#
_symmetry.space_group_name_H-M   'P 1'
#
loop_
_entity.id
_entity.type
_entity.pdbx_description
1 polymer ?
#
loop_
_entity_poly.entity_id
_entity_poly.type
_entity_poly.pdbx_seq_one_letter_code
_entity_poly.pdbx_strand_id
1 'polypeptide(L)'
;MKIIESNLKFKSKLSKRVKTNLIVLHHAVASHCTIQDIHRWHLNRGWSGCGYHFLVRKDGSIYRGRPENVIGAHCLHHNNYSIGICAEGSYMQEVMPQIQKKAIIELCKYLMYKYNIKDIKGHRELYNTSCPGDNFPFNEIVQAALKPKYNANFCLLFQKWYNTLTKHKLAEDGIYGPKTEKAYESIKNILEDFSFRGF
;
A
#
# COMPACT_ATOMS: atom_id res chain seq x y z
N MET A 1 -6.46 8.67 2.00
CA MET A 1 -6.85 7.27 1.73
C MET A 1 -7.55 6.71 2.96
N LYS A 2 -8.67 5.98 2.80
CA LYS A 2 -9.39 5.32 3.91
C LYS A 2 -9.25 3.80 3.79
N ILE A 3 -8.85 3.14 4.87
CA ILE A 3 -8.82 1.66 4.95
C ILE A 3 -10.03 1.22 5.77
N ILE A 4 -10.78 0.26 5.23
CA ILE A 4 -11.97 -0.31 5.88
C ILE A 4 -11.52 -1.53 6.68
N GLU A 5 -11.64 -1.45 8.00
CA GLU A 5 -11.34 -2.58 8.89
C GLU A 5 -12.46 -3.63 8.79
N SER A 6 -12.10 -4.84 8.36
CA SER A 6 -13.05 -5.91 8.03
C SER A 6 -13.49 -6.77 9.23
N ASN A 7 -12.83 -6.62 10.38
CA ASN A 7 -13.10 -7.36 11.61
C ASN A 7 -13.18 -8.90 11.42
N LEU A 8 -12.36 -9.45 10.52
CA LEU A 8 -12.31 -10.88 10.25
C LEU A 8 -11.90 -11.69 11.49
N LYS A 9 -12.57 -12.83 11.72
CA LYS A 9 -12.25 -13.77 12.80
C LYS A 9 -11.33 -14.88 12.28
N PHE A 10 -10.04 -14.77 12.58
CA PHE A 10 -9.05 -15.77 12.15
C PHE A 10 -9.13 -17.05 13.00
N LYS A 11 -8.99 -18.21 12.36
CA LYS A 11 -9.09 -19.54 13.00
C LYS A 11 -8.00 -19.79 14.04
N SER A 12 -6.83 -19.17 13.88
CA SER A 12 -5.66 -19.36 14.73
C SER A 12 -4.98 -18.04 15.08
N LYS A 13 -4.18 -18.05 16.15
CA LYS A 13 -3.30 -16.93 16.47
C LYS A 13 -2.33 -16.67 15.31
N LEU A 14 -2.20 -15.41 14.91
CA LEU A 14 -1.32 -14.98 13.83
C LEU A 14 0.03 -14.53 14.38
N SER A 15 1.12 -14.98 13.75
CA SER A 15 2.48 -14.60 14.14
C SER A 15 2.85 -13.23 13.60
N LYS A 16 3.53 -12.42 14.41
CA LYS A 16 4.06 -11.13 13.98
C LYS A 16 5.22 -11.31 13.00
N ARG A 17 5.34 -10.36 12.09
CA ARG A 17 6.43 -10.26 11.12
C ARG A 17 7.54 -9.41 11.70
N VAL A 18 8.80 -9.79 11.47
CA VAL A 18 9.97 -9.08 12.01
C VAL A 18 10.34 -7.86 11.16
N LYS A 19 10.09 -7.91 9.84
CA LYS A 19 10.41 -6.85 8.89
C LYS A 19 9.38 -6.76 7.77
N THR A 20 9.38 -5.67 7.02
CA THR A 20 8.48 -5.46 5.89
C THR A 20 9.24 -4.77 4.76
N ASN A 21 9.64 -5.54 3.76
CA ASN A 21 10.57 -5.07 2.74
C ASN A 21 10.04 -5.23 1.31
N LEU A 22 8.85 -5.82 1.14
CA LEU A 22 8.30 -6.20 -0.16
C LEU A 22 6.78 -6.04 -0.18
N ILE A 23 6.25 -5.52 -1.28
CA ILE A 23 4.81 -5.61 -1.60
C ILE A 23 4.64 -6.65 -2.70
N VAL A 24 3.68 -7.56 -2.55
CA VAL A 24 3.32 -8.53 -3.59
C VAL A 24 1.90 -8.25 -4.08
N LEU A 25 1.75 -8.00 -5.38
CA LEU A 25 0.47 -7.72 -6.03
C LEU A 25 -0.16 -9.02 -6.56
N HIS A 26 -1.45 -9.20 -6.27
CA HIS A 26 -2.26 -10.34 -6.65
C HIS A 26 -3.57 -9.89 -7.30
N HIS A 27 -4.21 -10.81 -8.02
CA HIS A 27 -5.64 -10.71 -8.33
C HIS A 27 -6.43 -11.82 -7.63
N ALA A 28 -7.74 -11.65 -7.51
CA ALA A 28 -8.60 -12.62 -6.85
C ALA A 28 -8.93 -13.84 -7.73
N VAL A 29 -8.77 -13.73 -9.06
CA VAL A 29 -9.33 -14.68 -10.06
C VAL A 29 -10.85 -14.78 -9.91
N ALA A 30 -11.48 -13.67 -9.51
CA ALA A 30 -12.91 -13.56 -9.30
C ALA A 30 -13.35 -12.15 -9.72
N SER A 31 -14.23 -12.07 -10.72
CA SER A 31 -14.71 -10.80 -11.26
C SER A 31 -15.36 -9.90 -10.21
N HIS A 32 -16.00 -10.52 -9.22
CA HIS A 32 -16.58 -9.85 -8.06
C HIS A 32 -16.32 -10.70 -6.82
N CYS A 33 -15.77 -10.09 -5.78
CA CYS A 33 -15.58 -10.74 -4.49
C CYS A 33 -15.46 -9.72 -3.36
N THR A 34 -15.91 -10.12 -2.18
CA THR A 34 -15.72 -9.36 -0.95
C THR A 34 -14.50 -9.88 -0.17
N ILE A 35 -14.07 -9.12 0.83
CA ILE A 35 -13.02 -9.59 1.74
C ILE A 35 -13.50 -10.80 2.57
N GLN A 36 -14.80 -10.91 2.83
CA GLN A 36 -15.43 -12.05 3.49
C GLN A 36 -15.41 -13.30 2.59
N ASP A 37 -15.60 -13.16 1.29
CA ASP A 37 -15.47 -14.27 0.34
C ASP A 37 -14.05 -14.84 0.33
N ILE A 38 -13.04 -13.97 0.18
CA ILE A 38 -11.63 -14.37 0.25
C ILE A 38 -11.33 -15.06 1.59
N HIS A 39 -11.83 -14.50 2.70
CA HIS A 39 -11.62 -15.09 4.02
C HIS A 39 -12.21 -16.50 4.10
N ARG A 40 -13.46 -16.69 3.67
CA ARG A 40 -14.14 -17.99 3.62
C ARG A 40 -13.41 -18.99 2.72
N TRP A 41 -13.00 -18.58 1.52
CA TRP A 41 -12.27 -19.46 0.59
C TRP A 41 -10.94 -19.92 1.18
N HIS A 42 -10.21 -19.04 1.85
CA HIS A 42 -8.94 -19.40 2.47
C HIS A 42 -9.12 -20.26 3.73
N LEU A 43 -10.20 -20.07 4.51
CA LEU A 43 -10.56 -21.02 5.57
C LEU A 43 -10.82 -22.42 5.00
N ASN A 44 -11.54 -22.52 3.89
CA ASN A 44 -11.82 -23.80 3.22
C ASN A 44 -10.55 -24.47 2.66
N ARG A 45 -9.48 -23.69 2.40
CA ARG A 45 -8.14 -24.20 2.05
C ARG A 45 -7.30 -24.61 3.27
N GLY A 46 -7.89 -24.58 4.46
CA GLY A 46 -7.21 -24.91 5.72
C GLY A 46 -6.36 -23.79 6.31
N TRP A 47 -6.38 -22.59 5.72
CA TRP A 47 -5.62 -21.45 6.26
C TRP A 47 -6.37 -20.83 7.45
N SER A 48 -5.70 -19.92 8.15
CA SER A 48 -6.32 -19.21 9.29
C SER A 48 -7.42 -18.21 8.86
N GLY A 49 -7.58 -17.97 7.56
CA GLY A 49 -8.46 -16.97 6.97
C GLY A 49 -7.79 -16.26 5.80
N CYS A 50 -8.30 -15.09 5.42
CA CYS A 50 -7.74 -14.24 4.36
C CYS A 50 -6.20 -14.19 4.45
N GLY A 51 -5.53 -14.44 3.33
CA GLY A 51 -4.08 -14.58 3.24
C GLY A 51 -3.37 -13.28 2.89
N TYR A 52 -4.12 -12.34 2.32
CA TYR A 52 -3.67 -11.01 1.96
C TYR A 52 -3.82 -10.05 3.13
N HIS A 53 -3.02 -8.99 3.13
CA HIS A 53 -3.15 -7.90 4.10
C HIS A 53 -4.20 -6.88 3.65
N PHE A 54 -4.43 -6.79 2.34
CA PHE A 54 -5.40 -5.88 1.74
C PHE A 54 -6.14 -6.53 0.58
N LEU A 55 -7.42 -6.18 0.45
CA LEU A 55 -8.20 -6.33 -0.79
C LEU A 55 -8.53 -4.92 -1.31
N VAL A 56 -8.27 -4.67 -2.58
CA VAL A 56 -8.74 -3.46 -3.28
C VAL A 56 -9.84 -3.86 -4.26
N ARG A 57 -11.05 -3.35 -4.04
CA ARG A 57 -12.22 -3.64 -4.86
C ARG A 57 -12.25 -2.81 -6.15
N LYS A 58 -13.10 -3.20 -7.10
CA LYS A 58 -13.25 -2.52 -8.40
C LYS A 58 -13.70 -1.06 -8.28
N ASP A 59 -14.40 -0.72 -7.20
CA ASP A 59 -14.81 0.65 -6.85
C ASP A 59 -13.68 1.47 -6.17
N GLY A 60 -12.50 0.88 -5.97
CA GLY A 60 -11.35 1.51 -5.31
C GLY A 60 -11.40 1.46 -3.78
N SER A 61 -12.41 0.83 -3.17
CA SER A 61 -12.45 0.64 -1.72
C SER A 61 -11.38 -0.36 -1.27
N ILE A 62 -10.70 -0.04 -0.17
CA ILE A 62 -9.57 -0.81 0.38
C ILE A 62 -10.01 -1.45 1.69
N TYR A 63 -10.01 -2.77 1.75
CA TYR A 63 -10.35 -3.54 2.94
C TYR A 63 -9.11 -4.14 3.57
N ARG A 64 -9.02 -4.05 4.89
CA ARG A 64 -8.04 -4.79 5.69
C ARG A 64 -8.33 -6.29 5.56
N GLY A 65 -7.32 -7.09 5.27
CA GLY A 65 -7.34 -8.54 5.46
C GLY A 65 -6.65 -8.91 6.76
N ARG A 66 -5.46 -9.50 6.66
CA ARG A 66 -4.56 -9.66 7.81
C ARG A 66 -4.07 -8.31 8.35
N PRO A 67 -3.85 -8.19 9.66
CA PRO A 67 -3.13 -7.04 10.23
C PRO A 67 -1.79 -6.83 9.52
N GLU A 68 -1.40 -5.59 9.27
CA GLU A 68 -0.19 -5.31 8.46
C GLU A 68 1.08 -5.90 9.07
N ASN A 69 1.17 -6.01 10.39
CA ASN A 69 2.35 -6.45 11.13
C ASN A 69 2.43 -7.97 11.35
N VAL A 70 1.52 -8.77 10.78
CA VAL A 70 1.55 -10.24 10.90
C VAL A 70 2.01 -10.91 9.61
N ILE A 71 2.44 -12.17 9.70
CA ILE A 71 2.85 -12.97 8.54
C ILE A 71 1.62 -13.24 7.66
N GLY A 72 1.81 -13.02 6.34
CA GLY A 72 0.81 -13.30 5.31
C GLY A 72 0.65 -14.80 5.02
N ALA A 73 -0.31 -15.12 4.15
CA ALA A 73 -0.44 -16.44 3.53
C ALA A 73 -0.80 -16.25 2.05
N HIS A 74 0.07 -15.58 1.30
CA HIS A 74 -0.20 -15.19 -0.09
C HIS A 74 0.93 -15.51 -1.07
N CYS A 75 2.18 -15.65 -0.61
CA CYS A 75 3.32 -15.97 -1.47
C CYS A 75 4.32 -16.84 -0.70
N LEU A 76 4.44 -18.10 -1.09
CA LEU A 76 5.31 -19.07 -0.44
C LEU A 76 6.76 -18.55 -0.41
N HIS A 77 7.50 -18.78 0.68
CA HIS A 77 8.86 -18.26 0.92
C HIS A 77 9.02 -16.73 1.07
N HIS A 78 7.98 -15.93 0.78
CA HIS A 78 8.03 -14.47 0.87
C HIS A 78 7.09 -13.89 1.94
N ASN A 79 6.19 -14.68 2.53
CA ASN A 79 5.18 -14.24 3.51
C ASN A 79 5.75 -13.56 4.77
N ASN A 80 6.97 -13.93 5.20
CA ASN A 80 7.58 -13.48 6.46
C ASN A 80 8.29 -12.12 6.36
N TYR A 81 8.27 -11.46 5.19
CA TYR A 81 8.77 -10.09 5.03
C TYR A 81 7.97 -9.25 4.03
N SER A 82 6.82 -9.73 3.56
CA SER A 82 6.04 -9.05 2.52
C SER A 82 4.60 -8.72 2.92
N ILE A 83 4.05 -7.72 2.24
CA ILE A 83 2.64 -7.37 2.27
C ILE A 83 1.97 -7.78 0.96
N GLY A 84 1.07 -8.76 1.00
CA GLY A 84 0.17 -9.09 -0.10
C GLY A 84 -1.01 -8.14 -0.24
N ILE A 85 -1.16 -7.54 -1.43
CA ILE A 85 -2.32 -6.74 -1.85
C ILE A 85 -3.03 -7.53 -2.96
N CYS A 86 -4.30 -7.86 -2.75
CA CYS A 86 -5.13 -8.53 -3.75
C CYS A 86 -6.10 -7.53 -4.39
N ALA A 87 -6.22 -7.57 -5.71
CA ALA A 87 -7.22 -6.82 -6.45
C ALA A 87 -8.42 -7.70 -6.81
N GLU A 88 -9.64 -7.25 -6.52
CA GLU A 88 -10.88 -7.87 -7.00
C GLU A 88 -10.91 -7.84 -8.53
N GLY A 89 -10.90 -9.01 -9.16
CA GLY A 89 -10.94 -9.14 -10.62
C GLY A 89 -10.27 -10.41 -11.12
N SER A 90 -10.49 -10.70 -12.40
CA SER A 90 -9.84 -11.77 -13.16
C SER A 90 -9.06 -11.20 -14.34
N TYR A 91 -7.90 -10.60 -14.06
CA TYR A 91 -7.11 -9.89 -15.09
C TYR A 91 -6.27 -10.80 -16.00
N MET A 92 -6.62 -12.07 -16.15
CA MET A 92 -6.26 -12.78 -17.38
C MET A 92 -7.13 -12.33 -18.56
N GLN A 93 -8.34 -11.84 -18.27
CA GLN A 93 -9.36 -11.54 -19.29
C GLN A 93 -9.93 -10.13 -19.11
N GLU A 94 -9.97 -9.62 -17.88
CA GLU A 94 -10.56 -8.31 -17.57
C GLU A 94 -9.55 -7.16 -17.65
N VAL A 95 -10.05 -5.95 -17.87
CA VAL A 95 -9.29 -4.71 -17.72
C VAL A 95 -9.59 -4.11 -16.35
N MET A 96 -8.55 -3.69 -15.63
CA MET A 96 -8.69 -3.07 -14.31
C MET A 96 -9.33 -1.67 -14.41
N PRO A 97 -10.40 -1.37 -13.65
CA PRO A 97 -10.94 -0.02 -13.52
C PRO A 97 -9.90 0.99 -13.04
N GLN A 98 -9.91 2.19 -13.61
CA GLN A 98 -8.95 3.24 -13.28
C GLN A 98 -8.98 3.63 -11.79
N ILE A 99 -10.16 3.59 -11.16
CA ILE A 99 -10.31 3.91 -9.74
C ILE A 99 -9.65 2.86 -8.83
N GLN A 100 -9.74 1.57 -9.19
CA GLN A 100 -9.05 0.49 -8.50
C GLN A 100 -7.53 0.60 -8.68
N LYS A 101 -7.06 0.87 -9.90
CA LYS A 101 -5.64 1.11 -10.17
C LYS A 101 -5.10 2.25 -9.32
N LYS A 102 -5.81 3.39 -9.27
CA LYS A 102 -5.45 4.54 -8.44
C LYS A 102 -5.38 4.18 -6.96
N ALA A 103 -6.36 3.43 -6.45
CA ALA A 103 -6.37 2.99 -5.05
C ALA A 103 -5.17 2.08 -4.73
N ILE A 104 -4.80 1.17 -5.63
CA ILE A 104 -3.60 0.31 -5.48
C ILE A 104 -2.33 1.17 -5.46
N ILE A 105 -2.20 2.15 -6.36
CA ILE A 105 -1.03 3.06 -6.39
C ILE A 105 -0.89 3.82 -5.07
N GLU A 106 -1.97 4.42 -4.57
CA GLU A 106 -1.95 5.16 -3.31
C GLU A 106 -1.64 4.26 -2.10
N LEU A 107 -2.18 3.03 -2.10
CA LEU A 107 -1.87 2.03 -1.08
C LEU A 107 -0.41 1.61 -1.12
N CYS A 108 0.15 1.37 -2.31
CA CYS A 108 1.57 1.06 -2.48
C CYS A 108 2.45 2.19 -1.95
N LYS A 109 2.17 3.45 -2.33
CA LYS A 109 2.91 4.62 -1.83
C LYS A 109 2.86 4.72 -0.31
N TYR A 110 1.69 4.56 0.28
CA TYR A 110 1.51 4.57 1.74
C TYR A 110 2.37 3.50 2.43
N LEU A 111 2.36 2.27 1.93
CA LEU A 111 3.11 1.16 2.51
C LEU A 111 4.61 1.28 2.29
N MET A 112 5.02 1.73 1.10
CA MET A 112 6.42 2.03 0.77
C MET A 112 6.99 3.05 1.73
N TYR A 113 6.26 4.13 1.95
CA TYR A 113 6.64 5.16 2.90
C TYR A 113 6.69 4.64 4.34
N LYS A 114 5.62 3.97 4.80
CA LYS A 114 5.48 3.51 6.20
C LYS A 114 6.56 2.50 6.61
N TYR A 115 6.96 1.64 5.70
CA TYR A 115 7.89 0.54 5.97
C TYR A 115 9.24 0.69 5.27
N ASN A 116 9.49 1.79 4.55
CA ASN A 116 10.65 2.00 3.69
C ASN A 116 10.85 0.85 2.67
N ILE A 117 9.76 0.36 2.09
CA ILE A 117 9.77 -0.69 1.06
C ILE A 117 10.24 -0.08 -0.25
N LYS A 118 11.20 -0.74 -0.90
CA LYS A 118 11.74 -0.34 -2.21
C LYS A 118 11.32 -1.26 -3.35
N ASP A 119 10.71 -2.40 -3.03
CA ASP A 119 10.41 -3.45 -4.00
C ASP A 119 8.90 -3.78 -4.03
N ILE A 120 8.36 -3.83 -5.25
CA ILE A 120 6.99 -4.24 -5.55
C ILE A 120 7.09 -5.31 -6.63
N LYS A 121 6.47 -6.46 -6.37
CA LYS A 121 6.49 -7.62 -7.27
C LYS A 121 5.10 -8.14 -7.57
N GLY A 122 4.88 -8.66 -8.77
CA GLY A 122 3.73 -9.53 -9.06
C GLY A 122 3.98 -10.92 -8.49
N HIS A 123 2.92 -11.66 -8.13
CA HIS A 123 3.09 -13.02 -7.61
C HIS A 123 3.87 -13.94 -8.57
N ARG A 124 3.66 -13.80 -9.88
CA ARG A 124 4.40 -14.51 -10.95
C ARG A 124 5.91 -14.29 -10.95
N GLU A 125 6.40 -13.19 -10.40
CA GLU A 125 7.84 -12.92 -10.31
C GLU A 125 8.52 -13.70 -9.18
N LEU A 126 7.73 -14.26 -8.26
CA LEU A 126 8.22 -14.90 -7.04
C LEU A 126 7.82 -16.39 -6.96
N TYR A 127 6.86 -16.81 -7.76
CA TYR A 127 6.31 -18.16 -7.73
C TYR A 127 5.78 -18.58 -9.10
N ASN A 128 5.70 -19.89 -9.36
CA ASN A 128 5.15 -20.42 -10.60
C ASN A 128 3.61 -20.28 -10.62
N THR A 129 3.12 -19.14 -11.12
CA THR A 129 1.69 -18.80 -11.21
C THR A 129 1.45 -17.75 -12.29
N SER A 130 0.24 -17.71 -12.84
CA SER A 130 -0.19 -16.63 -13.75
C SER A 130 -0.61 -15.35 -13.01
N CYS A 131 -0.80 -15.40 -11.69
CA CYS A 131 -1.18 -14.23 -10.88
C CYS A 131 -0.09 -13.12 -10.97
N PRO A 132 -0.44 -11.83 -11.18
CA PRO A 132 -1.77 -11.21 -11.04
C PRO A 132 -2.59 -11.08 -12.34
N GLY A 133 -2.23 -11.82 -13.39
CA GLY A 133 -2.92 -11.80 -14.68
C GLY A 133 -2.26 -10.88 -15.72
N ASP A 134 -2.41 -11.22 -17.00
CA ASP A 134 -1.69 -10.56 -18.10
C ASP A 134 -2.18 -9.14 -18.38
N ASN A 135 -3.47 -8.88 -18.14
CA ASN A 135 -4.07 -7.55 -18.24
C ASN A 135 -3.96 -6.74 -16.93
N PHE A 136 -3.26 -7.27 -15.91
CA PHE A 136 -2.99 -6.49 -14.70
C PHE A 136 -1.99 -5.37 -15.05
N PRO A 137 -2.31 -4.09 -14.81
CA PRO A 137 -1.46 -2.96 -15.20
C PRO A 137 -0.26 -2.80 -14.24
N PHE A 138 0.56 -3.84 -14.10
CA PHE A 138 1.61 -3.97 -13.11
C PHE A 138 2.67 -2.87 -13.28
N ASN A 139 3.22 -2.74 -14.49
CA ASN A 139 4.25 -1.75 -14.79
C ASN A 139 3.75 -0.32 -14.53
N GLU A 140 2.52 0.01 -14.94
CA GLU A 140 1.93 1.32 -14.67
C GLU A 140 1.80 1.60 -13.17
N ILE A 141 1.33 0.61 -12.39
CA ILE A 141 1.20 0.74 -10.94
C ILE A 141 2.57 0.96 -10.29
N VAL A 142 3.57 0.15 -10.63
CA VAL A 142 4.92 0.24 -10.04
C VAL A 142 5.58 1.57 -10.38
N GLN A 143 5.53 1.99 -11.65
CA GLN A 143 6.10 3.27 -12.08
C GLN A 143 5.40 4.45 -11.39
N ALA A 144 4.06 4.43 -11.29
CA ALA A 144 3.32 5.47 -10.62
C ALA A 144 3.55 5.50 -9.09
N ALA A 145 3.76 4.34 -8.47
CA ALA A 145 4.06 4.22 -7.05
C ALA A 145 5.48 4.72 -6.70
N LEU A 146 6.46 4.45 -7.57
CA LEU A 146 7.84 4.93 -7.44
C LEU A 146 8.00 6.41 -7.75
N LYS A 147 7.06 7.01 -8.50
CA LYS A 147 7.09 8.44 -8.83
C LYS A 147 6.96 9.28 -7.54
N PRO A 148 7.92 10.18 -7.26
CA PRO A 148 7.88 11.01 -6.05
C PRO A 148 6.67 11.95 -6.06
N LYS A 149 6.09 12.19 -4.88
CA LYS A 149 4.90 13.05 -4.68
C LYS A 149 5.15 14.49 -5.12
N TYR A 150 6.36 15.00 -4.88
CA TYR A 150 6.80 16.33 -5.29
C TYR A 150 8.14 16.23 -6.03
N ASN A 151 8.41 17.24 -6.85
CA ASN A 151 9.69 17.37 -7.54
C ASN A 151 10.85 17.40 -6.52
N ALA A 152 11.95 16.70 -6.81
CA ALA A 152 13.08 16.60 -5.89
C ALA A 152 13.71 17.96 -5.56
N ASN A 153 13.82 18.87 -6.54
CA ASN A 153 14.34 20.22 -6.31
C ASN A 153 13.40 21.02 -5.41
N PHE A 154 12.09 20.90 -5.61
CA PHE A 154 11.12 21.55 -4.72
C PHE A 154 11.22 21.02 -3.28
N CYS A 155 11.33 19.70 -3.11
CA CYS A 155 11.53 19.09 -1.80
C CYS A 155 12.81 19.59 -1.14
N LEU A 156 13.91 19.65 -1.90
CA LEU A 156 15.20 20.11 -1.39
C LEU A 156 15.15 21.57 -0.96
N LEU A 157 14.51 22.43 -1.75
CA LEU A 157 14.29 23.84 -1.40
C LEU A 157 13.47 23.96 -0.11
N PHE A 158 12.37 23.20 0.00
CA PHE A 158 11.56 23.17 1.21
C PHE A 158 12.36 22.68 2.43
N GLN A 159 13.12 21.59 2.30
CA GLN A 159 13.93 21.04 3.39
C GLN A 159 14.97 22.04 3.89
N LYS A 160 15.69 22.69 2.96
CA LYS A 160 16.66 23.75 3.28
C LYS A 160 15.99 24.92 3.99
N TRP A 161 14.89 25.44 3.44
CA TRP A 161 14.13 26.54 4.03
C TRP A 161 13.58 26.18 5.43
N TYR A 162 13.05 24.98 5.61
CA TYR A 162 12.54 24.54 6.91
C TYR A 162 13.67 24.41 7.95
N ASN A 163 14.85 23.95 7.53
CA ASN A 163 16.04 23.87 8.39
C ASN A 163 16.61 25.23 8.79
N THR A 164 16.41 26.29 8.01
CA THR A 164 16.84 27.64 8.41
C THR A 164 15.92 28.26 9.47
N LEU A 165 14.62 27.94 9.42
CA LEU A 165 13.62 28.52 10.32
C LEU A 165 13.41 27.72 11.60
N THR A 166 13.69 26.42 11.60
CA THR A 166 13.39 25.54 12.72
C THR A 166 14.65 24.89 13.29
N LYS A 167 14.60 24.54 14.58
CA LYS A 167 15.65 23.70 15.20
C LYS A 167 15.57 22.23 14.75
N HIS A 168 14.56 21.87 13.97
CA HIS A 168 14.33 20.50 13.50
C HIS A 168 15.03 20.28 12.16
N LYS A 169 16.18 19.58 12.20
CA LYS A 169 16.94 19.26 10.98
C LYS A 169 16.31 18.10 10.22
N LEU A 170 15.68 18.42 9.10
CA LEU A 170 15.37 17.49 8.02
C LEU A 170 16.65 17.11 7.26
N ALA A 171 16.66 15.93 6.66
CA ALA A 171 17.66 15.59 5.65
C ALA A 171 17.45 16.49 4.42
N GLU A 172 18.53 17.03 3.86
CA GLU A 172 18.50 17.86 2.65
C GLU A 172 18.80 16.99 1.43
N ASP A 173 17.93 16.02 1.19
CA ASP A 173 18.11 14.95 0.20
C ASP A 173 17.18 15.09 -1.01
N GLY A 174 16.26 16.06 -1.00
CA GLY A 174 15.25 16.22 -2.04
C GLY A 174 14.15 15.16 -1.99
N ILE A 175 14.08 14.36 -0.92
CA ILE A 175 13.12 13.26 -0.78
C ILE A 175 11.93 13.71 0.09
N TYR A 176 10.72 13.64 -0.48
CA TYR A 176 9.48 13.83 0.29
C TYR A 176 9.16 12.57 1.11
N GLY A 177 9.82 12.41 2.27
CA GLY A 177 9.62 11.30 3.20
C GLY A 177 8.98 11.68 4.54
N PRO A 178 8.89 10.72 5.50
CA PRO A 178 8.70 10.89 6.94
C PRO A 178 8.41 12.27 7.50
N LYS A 179 9.58 12.89 7.65
CA LYS A 179 9.82 14.09 8.39
C LYS A 179 9.52 15.30 7.52
N THR A 180 9.77 15.21 6.22
CA THR A 180 9.42 16.24 5.23
C THR A 180 7.91 16.45 5.16
N GLU A 181 7.11 15.38 5.16
CA GLU A 181 5.65 15.50 5.19
C GLU A 181 5.15 16.08 6.51
N LYS A 182 5.65 15.57 7.64
CA LYS A 182 5.28 16.12 8.96
C LYS A 182 5.63 17.60 9.08
N ALA A 183 6.79 18.01 8.58
CA ALA A 183 7.20 19.41 8.51
C ALA A 183 6.26 20.22 7.62
N TYR A 184 5.94 19.72 6.42
CA TYR A 184 5.02 20.37 5.50
C TYR A 184 3.63 20.60 6.13
N GLU A 185 3.03 19.56 6.72
CA GLU A 185 1.72 19.68 7.39
C GLU A 185 1.78 20.64 8.59
N SER A 186 2.89 20.67 9.33
CA SER A 186 3.04 21.64 10.44
C SER A 186 3.00 23.09 9.96
N ILE A 187 3.68 23.39 8.85
CA ILE A 187 3.67 24.73 8.24
C ILE A 187 2.30 25.05 7.66
N LYS A 188 1.69 24.09 6.95
CA LYS A 188 0.37 24.24 6.37
C LYS A 188 -0.69 24.60 7.43
N ASN A 189 -0.70 23.89 8.56
CA ASN A 189 -1.62 24.18 9.66
C ASN A 189 -1.40 25.59 10.25
N ILE A 190 -0.14 26.02 10.39
CA ILE A 190 0.18 27.38 10.85
C ILE A 190 -0.39 28.42 9.87
N LEU A 191 -0.19 28.22 8.56
CA LEU A 191 -0.70 29.14 7.53
C LEU A 191 -2.24 29.16 7.50
N GLU A 192 -2.88 28.00 7.67
CA GLU A 192 -4.34 27.90 7.78
C GLU A 192 -4.83 28.68 9.02
N ASP A 193 -4.20 28.52 10.19
CA ASP A 193 -4.53 29.28 11.40
C ASP A 193 -4.41 30.81 11.20
N PHE A 194 -3.37 31.27 10.50
CA PHE A 194 -3.23 32.70 10.15
C PHE A 194 -4.35 33.18 9.21
N SER A 195 -4.79 32.33 8.28
CA SER A 195 -5.87 32.68 7.35
C SER A 195 -7.25 32.75 8.01
N PHE A 196 -7.47 32.01 9.10
CA PHE A 196 -8.73 32.03 9.86
C PHE A 196 -8.77 33.12 10.93
N ARG A 197 -7.63 33.60 11.43
CA ARG A 197 -7.53 34.66 12.44
C ARG A 197 -7.38 36.06 11.83
N GLY A 198 -8.01 36.28 10.67
CA GLY A 198 -7.87 37.50 9.87
C GLY A 198 -7.84 38.79 10.70
N PHE A 199 -6.79 39.57 10.45
CA PHE A 199 -6.88 41.03 10.43
C PHE A 199 -7.77 41.47 9.26
#